data_AF-A0A813PKW3-F1
#
_entry.id   AF-A0A813PKW3-F1
#
_cell.length_a   1.000
_cell.length_b   1.000
_cell.length_c   1.000
_cell.angle_alpha   90.00
_cell.angle_beta   90.00
_cell.angle_gamma   90.00
#
_symmetry.space_group_name_H-M   'P 1'
#
loop_
_entity.id
_entity.type
_entity.pdbx_description
1 polymer ?
#
loop_
_entity_poly.entity_id
_entity_poly.type
_entity_poly.pdbx_seq_one_letter_code
_entity_poly.pdbx_strand_id
1 'polypeptide(L)'
;MHRGSFLIVLSCLVLCIKLANAANWALLVAGSNGWYNYRHQADVCHAYQILHNRGIPDSNIVVMMYDDIAQNPANPTKGIIINHPHGHDVYHGVPKDYTGATVTPENFVNILLGNKTPMQGIGSGKVIESGPDDNVFVYFTDHGATGLVAFPSSFLYATDLNDTITKMYTGKKYKQMVIYIESCESGSMLENIVPNNINVYATTASNAEESSYACYLDNKLSTYLGDCYSVAWMENSDEKKSAKETLYDQYEITKRKTHESHVMQYGDLNLGRTHDVNEFQGNNTGSSEKRSFYGNRRNRNAVPMEDVRISILSHRLAASKENSNERKILEKELARTINDKHVIQSRLEQIISFSLSSMNNIQFFTTITQNRMKLTQFKCYKSVTQYIHKQCFDLQNEFALHKLWTIANLCEISNNESVIKHAIDQACPERLHFDY
;
A
#
# COMPACT_ATOMS: atom_id res chain seq x y z
N MET A 1 -49.25 71.12 2.00
CA MET A 1 -49.30 69.64 2.01
C MET A 1 -48.44 69.09 0.88
N HIS A 2 -47.17 68.79 1.14
CA HIS A 2 -46.32 68.02 0.22
C HIS A 2 -45.67 66.92 1.05
N ARG A 3 -46.22 65.71 0.95
CA ARG A 3 -45.66 64.50 1.55
C ARG A 3 -44.76 63.85 0.51
N GLY A 4 -43.47 63.80 0.81
CA GLY A 4 -42.51 62.93 0.13
C GLY A 4 -42.78 61.46 0.47
N SER A 5 -42.35 60.58 -0.42
CA SER A 5 -42.23 59.14 -0.15
C SER A 5 -40.98 58.66 -0.87
N PHE A 6 -39.88 58.60 -0.13
CA PHE A 6 -38.69 57.84 -0.50
C PHE A 6 -38.91 56.40 -0.03
N LEU A 7 -39.03 55.46 -0.97
CA LEU A 7 -38.90 54.04 -0.68
C LEU A 7 -37.41 53.73 -0.49
N ILE A 8 -37.03 53.27 0.71
CA ILE A 8 -35.76 52.60 0.96
C ILE A 8 -36.02 51.09 0.80
N VAL A 9 -35.48 50.49 -0.25
CA VAL A 9 -35.44 49.03 -0.41
C VAL A 9 -34.18 48.53 0.29
N LEU A 10 -34.34 47.93 1.47
CA LEU A 10 -33.25 47.28 2.19
C LEU A 10 -33.07 45.86 1.61
N SER A 11 -32.04 45.68 0.78
CA SER A 11 -31.58 44.37 0.33
C SER A 11 -30.85 43.68 1.49
N CYS A 12 -31.49 42.71 2.13
CA CYS A 12 -30.83 41.79 3.07
C CYS A 12 -30.14 40.69 2.27
N LEU A 13 -28.84 40.85 2.00
CA LEU A 13 -27.95 39.76 1.62
C LEU A 13 -27.75 38.87 2.86
N VAL A 14 -28.48 37.77 2.96
CA VAL A 14 -28.18 36.71 3.93
C VAL A 14 -26.96 35.97 3.42
N LEU A 15 -25.78 36.33 3.92
CA LEU A 15 -24.57 35.57 3.74
C LEU A 15 -24.71 34.27 4.56
N CYS A 16 -25.21 33.21 3.93
CA CYS A 16 -25.09 31.86 4.49
C CYS A 16 -23.61 31.49 4.53
N ILE A 17 -22.93 31.84 5.62
CA ILE A 17 -21.67 31.21 5.99
C ILE A 17 -22.04 29.75 6.24
N LYS A 18 -21.80 28.88 5.25
CA LYS A 18 -21.69 27.46 5.54
C LYS A 18 -20.54 27.35 6.53
N LEU A 19 -20.87 27.12 7.80
CA LEU A 19 -19.94 26.47 8.72
C LEU A 19 -19.65 25.10 8.08
N ALA A 20 -18.63 25.05 7.23
CA ALA A 20 -18.10 23.79 6.76
C ALA A 20 -17.53 23.13 8.01
N ASN A 21 -18.25 22.16 8.57
CA ASN A 21 -17.68 21.27 9.56
C ASN A 21 -16.46 20.61 8.90
N ALA A 22 -15.33 20.58 9.62
CA ALA A 22 -14.14 19.84 9.21
C ALA A 22 -14.55 18.43 8.77
N ALA A 23 -14.23 18.09 7.52
CA ALA A 23 -14.55 16.80 6.93
C ALA A 23 -13.36 15.86 7.07
N ASN A 24 -13.66 14.56 7.18
CA ASN A 24 -12.66 13.51 7.10
C ASN A 24 -12.72 12.90 5.70
N TRP A 25 -11.58 12.86 5.03
CA TRP A 25 -11.39 12.26 3.72
C TRP A 25 -10.50 11.04 3.83
N ALA A 26 -10.73 10.04 2.98
CA ALA A 26 -9.92 8.84 2.95
C ALA A 26 -9.56 8.40 1.53
N LEU A 27 -8.33 7.95 1.35
CA LEU A 27 -7.85 7.26 0.16
C LEU A 27 -7.36 5.86 0.56
N LEU A 28 -8.06 4.83 0.10
CA LEU A 28 -7.75 3.43 0.38
C LEU A 28 -7.23 2.74 -0.89
N VAL A 29 -6.06 2.11 -0.82
CA VAL A 29 -5.34 1.61 -2.00
C VAL A 29 -4.82 0.20 -1.79
N ALA A 30 -5.24 -0.72 -2.66
CA ALA A 30 -4.64 -2.05 -2.80
C ALA A 30 -3.79 -2.05 -4.07
N GLY A 31 -2.48 -2.20 -3.92
CA GLY A 31 -1.52 -2.07 -5.02
C GLY A 31 -1.37 -3.32 -5.90
N SER A 32 -2.05 -4.43 -5.61
CA SER A 32 -1.92 -5.66 -6.41
C SER A 32 -3.24 -6.33 -6.75
N ASN A 33 -3.10 -7.40 -7.52
CA ASN A 33 -4.15 -8.23 -8.08
C ASN A 33 -3.76 -9.72 -8.00
N GLY A 34 -4.66 -10.58 -8.46
CA GLY A 34 -4.48 -12.01 -8.51
C GLY A 34 -4.81 -12.70 -7.19
N TRP A 35 -5.21 -13.96 -7.27
CA TRP A 35 -5.73 -14.73 -6.13
C TRP A 35 -4.71 -14.92 -5.00
N TYR A 36 -3.41 -14.99 -5.31
CA TYR A 36 -2.34 -15.06 -4.31
C TYR A 36 -2.23 -13.77 -3.47
N ASN A 37 -2.70 -12.64 -3.99
CA ASN A 37 -2.73 -11.34 -3.32
C ASN A 37 -4.13 -10.95 -2.83
N TYR A 38 -5.00 -11.92 -2.58
CA TYR A 38 -6.33 -11.73 -1.99
C TYR A 38 -6.32 -10.74 -0.83
N ARG A 39 -5.34 -10.92 0.08
CA ARG A 39 -5.16 -10.18 1.33
C ARG A 39 -5.18 -8.66 1.19
N HIS A 40 -4.52 -8.07 0.20
CA HIS A 40 -4.43 -6.60 0.10
C HIS A 40 -5.78 -5.97 -0.28
N GLN A 41 -6.57 -6.63 -1.14
CA GLN A 41 -7.92 -6.15 -1.44
C GLN A 41 -8.89 -6.43 -0.30
N ALA A 42 -8.72 -7.54 0.42
CA ALA A 42 -9.48 -7.81 1.65
C ALA A 42 -9.21 -6.77 2.74
N ASP A 43 -7.95 -6.35 2.88
CA ASP A 43 -7.52 -5.30 3.79
C ASP A 43 -8.16 -3.95 3.45
N VAL A 44 -8.12 -3.52 2.18
CA VAL A 44 -8.82 -2.29 1.74
C VAL A 44 -10.32 -2.36 1.97
N CYS A 45 -10.93 -3.51 1.68
CA CYS A 45 -12.35 -3.73 1.92
C CYS A 45 -12.67 -3.58 3.41
N HIS A 46 -11.86 -4.17 4.30
CA HIS A 46 -12.05 -4.06 5.75
C HIS A 46 -11.83 -2.63 6.25
N ALA A 47 -10.79 -1.93 5.77
CA ALA A 47 -10.58 -0.53 6.07
C ALA A 47 -11.79 0.33 5.66
N TYR A 48 -12.36 0.10 4.48
CA TYR A 48 -13.60 0.76 4.06
C TYR A 48 -14.75 0.51 5.05
N GLN A 49 -14.97 -0.75 5.46
CA GLN A 49 -16.03 -1.07 6.42
C GLN A 49 -15.85 -0.30 7.73
N ILE A 50 -14.61 -0.14 8.23
CA ILE A 50 -14.34 0.64 9.44
C ILE A 50 -14.77 2.09 9.25
N LEU A 51 -14.31 2.75 8.18
CA LEU A 51 -14.59 4.16 7.92
C LEU A 51 -16.08 4.43 7.68
N HIS A 52 -16.72 3.59 6.86
CA HIS A 52 -18.13 3.69 6.52
C HIS A 52 -19.02 3.51 7.77
N ASN A 53 -18.78 2.45 8.56
CA ASN A 53 -19.56 2.19 9.77
C ASN A 53 -19.34 3.23 10.88
N ARG A 54 -18.25 4.00 10.79
CA ARG A 54 -17.95 5.14 11.67
C ARG A 54 -18.37 6.50 11.07
N GLY A 55 -19.22 6.46 10.04
CA GLY A 55 -19.95 7.62 9.55
C GLY A 55 -19.18 8.54 8.60
N ILE A 56 -18.03 8.11 8.06
CA ILE A 56 -17.42 8.83 6.93
C ILE A 56 -18.25 8.50 5.67
N PRO A 57 -18.83 9.50 4.99
CA PRO A 57 -19.67 9.25 3.83
C PRO A 57 -18.85 8.73 2.64
N ASP A 58 -19.45 7.88 1.79
CA ASP A 58 -18.78 7.34 0.60
C ASP A 58 -18.31 8.43 -0.38
N SER A 59 -18.91 9.63 -0.34
CA SER A 59 -18.44 10.79 -1.11
C SER A 59 -17.02 11.24 -0.72
N ASN A 60 -16.58 10.89 0.49
CA ASN A 60 -15.30 11.27 1.06
C ASN A 60 -14.31 10.11 1.14
N ILE A 61 -14.71 8.90 0.74
CA ILE A 61 -13.84 7.73 0.66
C ILE A 61 -13.61 7.42 -0.80
N VAL A 62 -12.35 7.47 -1.23
CA VAL A 62 -11.90 7.06 -2.56
C VAL A 62 -11.23 5.69 -2.43
N VAL A 63 -11.71 4.70 -3.19
CA VAL A 63 -11.15 3.33 -3.18
C VAL A 63 -10.46 3.01 -4.50
N MET A 64 -9.19 2.60 -4.42
CA MET A 64 -8.43 2.04 -5.52
C MET A 64 -8.11 0.58 -5.22
N MET A 65 -8.69 -0.36 -5.97
CA MET A 65 -8.36 -1.78 -5.86
C MET A 65 -8.67 -2.49 -7.17
N TYR A 66 -7.90 -3.50 -7.54
CA TYR A 66 -8.02 -4.10 -8.87
C TYR A 66 -9.40 -4.76 -9.12
N ASP A 67 -10.07 -5.23 -8.07
CA ASP A 67 -11.43 -5.78 -8.04
C ASP A 67 -11.59 -7.14 -8.75
N ASP A 68 -10.55 -7.96 -8.74
CA ASP A 68 -10.50 -9.30 -9.36
C ASP A 68 -10.65 -10.47 -8.37
N ILE A 69 -11.00 -10.19 -7.11
CA ILE A 69 -11.08 -11.19 -6.04
C ILE A 69 -12.50 -11.73 -5.81
N ALA A 70 -13.50 -10.86 -5.66
CA ALA A 70 -14.85 -11.29 -5.29
C ALA A 70 -15.49 -12.24 -6.32
N GLN A 71 -15.22 -12.01 -7.61
CA GLN A 71 -15.72 -12.85 -8.70
C GLN A 71 -14.70 -13.86 -9.25
N ASN A 72 -13.48 -13.88 -8.68
CA ASN A 72 -12.38 -14.72 -9.14
C ASN A 72 -12.82 -16.19 -9.28
N PRO A 73 -12.52 -16.91 -10.38
CA PRO A 73 -12.83 -18.33 -10.53
C PRO A 73 -12.45 -19.22 -9.33
N ALA A 74 -11.35 -18.89 -8.65
CA ALA A 74 -10.89 -19.59 -7.45
C ALA A 74 -11.72 -19.29 -6.19
N ASN A 75 -12.56 -18.25 -6.19
CA ASN A 75 -13.42 -17.92 -5.05
C ASN A 75 -14.65 -18.85 -4.98
N PRO A 76 -14.74 -19.75 -3.98
CA PRO A 76 -15.88 -20.65 -3.77
C PRO A 76 -17.11 -19.93 -3.24
N THR A 77 -16.98 -18.68 -2.77
CA THR A 77 -18.05 -17.83 -2.24
C THR A 77 -18.10 -16.53 -3.04
N LYS A 78 -18.61 -16.62 -4.27
CA LYS A 78 -18.70 -15.49 -5.21
C LYS A 78 -19.37 -14.28 -4.59
N GLY A 79 -18.78 -13.10 -4.82
CA GLY A 79 -19.27 -11.83 -4.31
C GLY A 79 -18.91 -11.55 -2.84
N ILE A 80 -18.19 -12.46 -2.17
CA ILE A 80 -17.78 -12.31 -0.77
C ILE A 80 -16.25 -12.22 -0.67
N ILE A 81 -15.77 -11.27 0.14
CA ILE A 81 -14.37 -11.19 0.59
C ILE A 81 -14.36 -11.16 2.12
N ILE A 82 -13.45 -11.90 2.77
CA ILE A 82 -13.29 -11.93 4.23
C ILE A 82 -11.85 -11.57 4.60
N ASN A 83 -11.62 -10.84 5.69
CA ASN A 83 -10.28 -10.41 6.11
C ASN A 83 -9.80 -11.06 7.44
N HIS A 84 -10.57 -12.03 7.94
CA HIS A 84 -10.26 -12.79 9.15
C HIS A 84 -10.82 -14.21 9.02
N PRO A 85 -10.21 -15.24 9.63
CA PRO A 85 -10.76 -16.60 9.65
C PRO A 85 -12.19 -16.60 10.19
N HIS A 86 -13.14 -17.17 9.44
CA HIS A 86 -14.57 -17.12 9.78
C HIS A 86 -15.13 -15.70 9.97
N GLY A 87 -14.49 -14.70 9.36
CA GLY A 87 -14.96 -13.32 9.34
C GLY A 87 -16.22 -13.14 8.50
N HIS A 88 -16.84 -11.99 8.67
CA HIS A 88 -17.97 -11.56 7.84
C HIS A 88 -17.48 -11.01 6.50
N ASP A 89 -18.41 -10.82 5.56
CA ASP A 89 -18.12 -10.18 4.28
C ASP A 89 -17.70 -8.72 4.47
N VAL A 90 -16.50 -8.37 4.00
CA VAL A 90 -15.99 -7.00 3.99
C VAL A 90 -16.14 -6.33 2.61
N TYR A 91 -16.57 -7.06 1.58
CA TYR A 91 -16.69 -6.54 0.20
C TYR A 91 -17.95 -5.71 -0.04
N HIS A 92 -19.05 -6.04 0.65
CA HIS A 92 -20.34 -5.40 0.46
C HIS A 92 -20.24 -3.86 0.56
N GLY A 93 -20.75 -3.16 -0.44
CA GLY A 93 -20.86 -1.70 -0.42
C GLY A 93 -19.56 -0.95 -0.74
N VAL A 94 -18.40 -1.63 -0.79
CA VAL A 94 -17.11 -1.00 -1.08
C VAL A 94 -17.15 -0.28 -2.44
N PRO A 95 -16.93 1.04 -2.50
CA PRO A 95 -16.89 1.80 -3.74
C PRO A 95 -15.88 1.24 -4.74
N LYS A 96 -16.22 1.32 -6.02
CA LYS A 96 -15.36 0.91 -7.14
C LYS A 96 -14.85 2.14 -7.88
N ASP A 97 -14.24 3.07 -7.14
CA ASP A 97 -13.84 4.35 -7.73
C ASP A 97 -12.77 4.16 -8.80
N TYR A 98 -11.75 3.35 -8.53
CA TYR A 98 -10.71 2.98 -9.51
C TYR A 98 -10.41 1.49 -9.41
N THR A 99 -10.68 0.77 -10.49
CA THR A 99 -10.47 -0.68 -10.59
C THR A 99 -9.68 -1.08 -11.83
N GLY A 100 -9.22 -2.33 -11.86
CA GLY A 100 -8.41 -2.89 -12.95
C GLY A 100 -7.22 -2.00 -13.30
N ALA A 101 -7.05 -1.72 -14.60
CA ALA A 101 -5.93 -0.94 -15.13
C ALA A 101 -5.92 0.54 -14.70
N THR A 102 -6.97 1.03 -14.04
CA THR A 102 -7.00 2.42 -13.53
C THR A 102 -6.33 2.57 -12.17
N VAL A 103 -5.95 1.47 -11.52
CA VAL A 103 -5.16 1.48 -10.29
C VAL A 103 -3.70 1.75 -10.66
N THR A 104 -3.32 3.02 -10.73
CA THR A 104 -1.96 3.44 -11.13
C THR A 104 -1.38 4.50 -10.18
N PRO A 105 -0.05 4.62 -10.08
CA PRO A 105 0.61 5.68 -9.32
C PRO A 105 0.20 7.09 -9.80
N GLU A 106 0.03 7.28 -11.11
CA GLU A 106 -0.41 8.55 -11.68
C GLU A 106 -1.82 8.94 -11.20
N ASN A 107 -2.76 7.99 -11.23
CA ASN A 107 -4.11 8.23 -10.75
C ASN A 107 -4.12 8.45 -9.25
N PHE A 108 -3.34 7.68 -8.48
CA PHE A 108 -3.14 7.91 -7.04
C PHE A 108 -2.70 9.34 -6.74
N VAL A 109 -1.68 9.84 -7.45
CA VAL A 109 -1.18 11.22 -7.29
C VAL A 109 -2.27 12.24 -7.65
N ASN A 110 -2.97 12.05 -8.77
CA ASN A 110 -4.03 12.97 -9.18
C ASN A 110 -5.22 12.99 -8.21
N ILE A 111 -5.61 11.83 -7.68
CA ILE A 111 -6.66 11.68 -6.67
C ILE A 111 -6.28 12.41 -5.40
N LEU A 112 -5.07 12.17 -4.90
CA LEU A 112 -4.59 12.74 -3.65
C LEU A 112 -4.43 14.27 -3.75
N LEU A 113 -3.99 14.80 -4.91
CA LEU A 113 -3.93 16.25 -5.17
C LEU A 113 -5.30 16.92 -5.39
N GLY A 114 -6.37 16.15 -5.58
CA GLY A 114 -7.69 16.67 -5.92
C GLY A 114 -7.81 17.14 -7.39
N ASN A 115 -7.00 16.58 -8.29
CA ASN A 115 -6.97 16.95 -9.70
C ASN A 115 -8.14 16.32 -10.48
N LYS A 116 -9.30 16.98 -10.52
CA LYS A 116 -10.49 16.45 -11.22
C LYS A 116 -10.32 16.30 -12.73
N THR A 117 -9.72 17.28 -13.40
CA THR A 117 -9.63 17.33 -14.86
C THR A 117 -8.99 16.08 -15.49
N PRO A 118 -7.78 15.63 -15.07
CA PRO A 118 -7.19 14.40 -15.61
C PRO A 118 -7.96 13.13 -15.24
N MET A 119 -8.80 13.18 -14.21
CA MET A 119 -9.61 12.03 -13.76
C MET A 119 -10.98 11.94 -14.44
N GLN A 120 -11.34 12.91 -15.29
CA GLN A 120 -12.61 12.85 -16.03
C GLN A 120 -12.63 11.64 -16.97
N GLY A 121 -13.61 10.76 -16.80
CA GLY A 121 -13.75 9.54 -17.60
C GLY A 121 -12.84 8.39 -17.17
N ILE A 122 -12.04 8.55 -16.10
CA ILE A 122 -11.25 7.47 -15.49
C ILE A 122 -11.96 7.04 -14.21
N GLY A 123 -12.36 5.77 -14.13
CA GLY A 123 -13.06 5.25 -12.96
C GLY A 123 -14.34 6.05 -12.65
N SER A 124 -14.57 6.38 -11.39
CA SER A 124 -15.66 7.28 -10.97
C SER A 124 -15.35 8.77 -11.15
N GLY A 125 -14.08 9.13 -11.40
CA GLY A 125 -13.59 10.50 -11.39
C GLY A 125 -13.56 11.17 -10.01
N LYS A 126 -13.87 10.43 -8.93
CA LYS A 126 -13.82 10.92 -7.54
C LYS A 126 -12.37 11.18 -7.14
N VAL A 127 -12.12 12.32 -6.50
CA VAL A 127 -10.79 12.70 -5.98
C VAL A 127 -10.92 13.19 -4.55
N ILE A 128 -9.80 13.37 -3.85
CA ILE A 128 -9.80 13.99 -2.53
C ILE A 128 -10.04 15.50 -2.69
N GLU A 129 -11.18 15.98 -2.20
CA GLU A 129 -11.55 17.41 -2.27
C GLU A 129 -11.41 18.12 -0.93
N SER A 130 -10.41 17.74 -0.15
CA SER A 130 -10.14 18.31 1.17
C SER A 130 -9.60 19.73 1.09
N GLY A 131 -10.01 20.54 2.06
CA GLY A 131 -9.59 21.91 2.30
C GLY A 131 -8.66 22.09 3.50
N PRO A 132 -8.34 23.34 3.88
CA PRO A 132 -7.39 23.65 4.95
C PRO A 132 -7.83 23.22 6.35
N ASP A 133 -9.12 22.95 6.55
CA ASP A 133 -9.71 22.57 7.83
C ASP A 133 -10.01 21.06 7.93
N ASP A 134 -9.78 20.31 6.85
CA ASP A 134 -10.15 18.90 6.71
C ASP A 134 -9.01 17.95 7.10
N ASN A 135 -9.36 16.76 7.58
CA ASN A 135 -8.40 15.69 7.85
C ASN A 135 -8.36 14.71 6.67
N VAL A 136 -7.16 14.19 6.36
CA VAL A 136 -6.97 13.19 5.31
C VAL A 136 -6.35 11.92 5.89
N PHE A 137 -6.97 10.77 5.65
CA PHE A 137 -6.44 9.45 5.98
C PHE A 137 -6.05 8.72 4.70
N VAL A 138 -4.81 8.26 4.58
CA VAL A 138 -4.35 7.45 3.46
C VAL A 138 -3.96 6.08 3.99
N TYR A 139 -4.52 5.03 3.41
CA TYR A 139 -4.11 3.66 3.70
C TYR A 139 -3.73 2.96 2.41
N PHE A 140 -2.50 2.45 2.38
CA PHE A 140 -1.95 1.69 1.28
C PHE A 140 -1.57 0.29 1.78
N THR A 141 -1.94 -0.75 1.03
CA THR A 141 -1.55 -2.14 1.29
C THR A 141 -1.14 -2.84 -0.01
N ASP A 142 0.10 -3.31 -0.08
CA ASP A 142 0.62 -4.16 -1.14
C ASP A 142 2.06 -4.66 -0.85
N HIS A 143 2.72 -5.23 -1.86
CA HIS A 143 4.16 -5.36 -1.97
C HIS A 143 4.89 -4.01 -2.01
N GLY A 144 6.14 -4.04 -1.53
CA GLY A 144 7.04 -2.89 -1.55
C GLY A 144 8.50 -3.31 -1.68
N ALA A 145 9.36 -2.33 -1.90
CA ALA A 145 10.80 -2.48 -1.93
C ALA A 145 11.45 -1.16 -1.50
N THR A 146 12.77 -1.14 -1.41
CA THR A 146 13.54 0.02 -0.95
C THR A 146 13.18 1.27 -1.76
N GLY A 147 12.49 2.22 -1.14
CA GLY A 147 12.10 3.50 -1.74
C GLY A 147 10.97 3.43 -2.76
N LEU A 148 10.17 2.35 -2.81
CA LEU A 148 8.97 2.26 -3.63
C LEU A 148 7.89 1.33 -3.05
N VAL A 149 6.64 1.56 -3.46
CA VAL A 149 5.54 0.60 -3.32
C VAL A 149 5.00 0.20 -4.68
N ALA A 150 4.51 -1.03 -4.79
CA ALA A 150 4.02 -1.56 -6.05
C ALA A 150 2.58 -1.11 -6.36
N PHE A 151 2.27 -1.01 -7.64
CA PHE A 151 0.94 -0.92 -8.21
C PHE A 151 0.80 -2.06 -9.23
N PRO A 152 -0.41 -2.42 -9.69
CA PRO A 152 -0.63 -3.66 -10.47
C PRO A 152 0.06 -3.72 -11.84
N SER A 153 0.73 -2.64 -12.25
CA SER A 153 1.54 -2.60 -13.47
C SER A 153 2.72 -1.63 -13.42
N SER A 154 3.02 -1.02 -12.26
CA SER A 154 4.04 0.03 -12.14
C SER A 154 4.37 0.31 -10.66
N PHE A 155 5.14 1.35 -10.37
CA PHE A 155 5.63 1.63 -9.01
C PHE A 155 5.41 3.09 -8.62
N LEU A 156 5.02 3.32 -7.37
CA LEU A 156 5.05 4.65 -6.75
C LEU A 156 6.34 4.78 -5.95
N TYR A 157 7.21 5.71 -6.35
CA TYR A 157 8.48 5.94 -5.65
C TYR A 157 8.28 6.88 -4.45
N ALA A 158 9.11 6.70 -3.42
CA ALA A 158 9.07 7.50 -2.20
C ALA A 158 9.17 9.02 -2.46
N THR A 159 9.97 9.44 -3.44
CA THR A 159 10.08 10.84 -3.85
C THR A 159 8.79 11.38 -4.45
N ASP A 160 8.08 10.57 -5.24
CA ASP A 160 6.81 10.99 -5.87
C ASP A 160 5.71 11.16 -4.81
N LEU A 161 5.66 10.26 -3.82
CA LEU A 161 4.77 10.38 -2.67
C LEU A 161 5.09 11.64 -1.86
N ASN A 162 6.36 11.87 -1.53
CA ASN A 162 6.78 13.05 -0.77
C ASN A 162 6.49 14.37 -1.49
N ASP A 163 6.76 14.43 -2.79
CA ASP A 163 6.44 15.59 -3.62
C ASP A 163 4.93 15.85 -3.64
N THR A 164 4.12 14.79 -3.68
CA THR A 164 2.66 14.88 -3.65
C THR A 164 2.16 15.43 -2.32
N ILE A 165 2.65 14.90 -1.20
CA ILE A 165 2.30 15.38 0.15
C ILE A 165 2.74 16.84 0.33
N THR A 166 3.94 17.20 -0.14
CA THR A 166 4.44 18.58 -0.07
C THR A 166 3.57 19.54 -0.89
N LYS A 167 3.11 19.12 -2.07
CA LYS A 167 2.16 19.90 -2.89
C LYS A 167 0.81 20.05 -2.21
N MET A 168 0.31 19.02 -1.54
CA MET A 168 -0.92 19.13 -0.74
C MET A 168 -0.76 20.12 0.42
N TYR A 169 0.36 20.05 1.15
CA TYR A 169 0.64 20.96 2.27
C TYR A 169 0.71 22.42 1.81
N THR A 170 1.52 22.70 0.78
CA THR A 170 1.67 24.06 0.23
C THR A 170 0.37 24.58 -0.40
N GLY A 171 -0.42 23.69 -0.99
CA GLY A 171 -1.76 23.97 -1.51
C GLY A 171 -2.86 24.05 -0.44
N LYS A 172 -2.53 23.93 0.86
CA LYS A 172 -3.47 23.94 1.99
C LYS A 172 -4.64 22.98 1.81
N LYS A 173 -4.32 21.76 1.34
CA LYS A 173 -5.30 20.71 1.03
C LYS A 173 -5.68 19.86 2.24
N TYR A 174 -5.10 20.10 3.40
CA TYR A 174 -5.47 19.42 4.64
C TYR A 174 -5.05 20.27 5.82
N LYS A 175 -5.74 20.08 6.95
CA LYS A 175 -5.29 20.51 8.27
C LYS A 175 -4.21 19.57 8.77
N GLN A 176 -4.54 18.27 8.80
CA GLN A 176 -3.67 17.17 9.20
C GLN A 176 -3.87 15.94 8.30
N MET A 177 -2.81 15.15 8.13
CA MET A 177 -2.84 13.92 7.35
C MET A 177 -2.26 12.76 8.14
N VAL A 178 -2.91 11.59 8.06
CA VAL A 178 -2.41 10.32 8.59
C VAL A 178 -2.20 9.33 7.45
N ILE A 179 -1.04 8.67 7.40
CA ILE A 179 -0.69 7.71 6.35
C ILE A 179 -0.30 6.37 6.97
N TYR A 180 -1.02 5.30 6.65
CA TYR A 180 -0.69 3.93 7.01
C TYR A 180 -0.20 3.18 5.77
N ILE A 181 0.98 2.55 5.86
CA ILE A 181 1.58 1.79 4.75
C ILE A 181 1.86 0.36 5.18
N GLU A 182 1.09 -0.58 4.64
CA GLU A 182 1.38 -2.01 4.65
C GLU A 182 2.18 -2.35 3.39
N SER A 183 3.49 -2.55 3.55
CA SER A 183 4.34 -3.14 2.53
C SER A 183 5.67 -3.59 3.12
N CYS A 184 6.36 -4.48 2.39
CA CYS A 184 7.79 -4.70 2.63
C CYS A 184 8.56 -3.40 2.52
N GLU A 185 9.58 -3.24 3.37
CA GLU A 185 10.51 -2.12 3.36
C GLU A 185 9.79 -0.75 3.47
N SER A 186 8.56 -0.71 3.98
CA SER A 186 7.67 0.45 3.98
C SER A 186 8.26 1.66 4.72
N GLY A 187 9.12 1.44 5.72
CA GLY A 187 9.88 2.52 6.37
C GLY A 187 10.72 3.36 5.40
N SER A 188 11.22 2.75 4.32
CA SER A 188 12.03 3.42 3.30
C SER A 188 11.25 4.43 2.44
N MET A 189 9.91 4.40 2.50
CA MET A 189 9.06 5.40 1.82
C MET A 189 9.07 6.76 2.52
N LEU A 190 9.45 6.80 3.79
CA LEU A 190 9.27 7.97 4.67
C LEU A 190 10.56 8.39 5.37
N GLU A 191 11.43 7.43 5.67
CA GLU A 191 12.66 7.63 6.43
C GLU A 191 13.57 8.69 5.77
N ASN A 192 13.76 9.82 6.44
CA ASN A 192 14.54 10.98 5.97
C ASN A 192 14.05 11.59 4.65
N ILE A 193 12.80 11.34 4.29
CA ILE A 193 12.15 11.88 3.10
C ILE A 193 11.05 12.85 3.53
N VAL A 194 10.13 12.40 4.39
CA VAL A 194 8.97 13.21 4.81
C VAL A 194 9.37 14.18 5.93
N PRO A 195 9.17 15.50 5.75
CA PRO A 195 9.42 16.50 6.79
C PRO A 195 8.50 16.31 8.01
N ASN A 196 8.97 16.71 9.19
CA ASN A 196 8.21 16.62 10.43
C ASN A 196 7.35 17.87 10.74
N ASN A 197 7.31 18.85 9.84
CA ASN A 197 6.69 20.15 10.03
C ASN A 197 5.62 20.48 8.97
N ILE A 198 4.99 19.43 8.42
CA ILE A 198 3.95 19.54 7.39
C ILE A 198 2.63 18.88 7.83
N ASN A 199 2.42 18.71 9.13
CA ASN A 199 1.22 18.11 9.73
C ASN A 199 0.86 16.72 9.19
N VAL A 200 1.86 15.89 8.94
CA VAL A 200 1.70 14.50 8.49
C VAL A 200 2.21 13.58 9.57
N TYR A 201 1.39 12.62 10.01
CA TYR A 201 1.80 11.50 10.83
C TYR A 201 1.70 10.22 10.01
N ALA A 202 2.67 9.33 10.11
CA ALA A 202 2.65 8.10 9.34
C ALA A 202 3.13 6.91 10.15
N THR A 203 2.59 5.73 9.84
CA THR A 203 3.04 4.44 10.38
C THR A 203 3.24 3.43 9.26
N THR A 204 4.21 2.55 9.45
CA THR A 204 4.59 1.55 8.44
C THR A 204 4.63 0.17 9.06
N ALA A 205 4.27 -0.85 8.27
CA ALA A 205 4.28 -2.24 8.70
C ALA A 205 5.67 -2.76 9.05
N SER A 206 6.69 -2.24 8.40
CA SER A 206 8.08 -2.67 8.57
C SER A 206 9.03 -1.47 8.63
N ASN A 207 10.25 -1.71 9.10
CA ASN A 207 11.35 -0.77 8.88
C ASN A 207 11.80 -0.77 7.40
N ALA A 208 12.87 -0.04 7.07
CA ALA A 208 13.37 0.12 5.70
C ALA A 208 14.10 -1.12 5.13
N GLU A 209 14.35 -2.15 5.93
CA GLU A 209 15.29 -3.24 5.62
C GLU A 209 14.67 -4.65 5.69
N GLU A 210 13.42 -4.75 6.09
CA GLU A 210 12.73 -6.03 6.31
C GLU A 210 11.39 -6.11 5.57
N SER A 211 10.91 -7.33 5.37
CA SER A 211 9.61 -7.60 4.79
C SER A 211 8.48 -7.34 5.78
N SER A 212 7.28 -7.09 5.23
CA SER A 212 6.03 -7.28 5.96
C SER A 212 5.52 -8.71 5.76
N TYR A 213 4.44 -9.08 6.46
CA TYR A 213 3.99 -10.46 6.57
C TYR A 213 2.52 -10.60 6.25
N ALA A 214 2.18 -11.59 5.45
CA ALA A 214 0.82 -12.06 5.28
C ALA A 214 0.39 -12.88 6.51
N CYS A 215 -0.89 -12.83 6.84
CA CYS A 215 -1.50 -13.51 7.97
C CYS A 215 -2.81 -14.22 7.55
N TYR A 216 -3.24 -15.16 8.38
CA TYR A 216 -4.51 -15.87 8.23
C TYR A 216 -4.59 -16.69 6.93
N LEU A 217 -3.77 -17.73 6.81
CA LEU A 217 -3.95 -18.75 5.76
C LEU A 217 -5.31 -19.44 5.92
N ASP A 218 -6.16 -19.34 4.89
CA ASP A 218 -7.46 -20.01 4.86
C ASP A 218 -7.40 -21.24 3.96
N ASN A 219 -7.71 -22.41 4.52
CA ASN A 219 -7.63 -23.68 3.79
C ASN A 219 -8.69 -23.79 2.68
N LYS A 220 -9.87 -23.16 2.85
CA LYS A 220 -10.97 -23.25 1.88
C LYS A 220 -10.72 -22.35 0.68
N LEU A 221 -10.19 -21.15 0.91
CA LEU A 221 -9.79 -20.20 -0.14
C LEU A 221 -8.39 -20.50 -0.69
N SER A 222 -7.59 -21.30 0.02
CA SER A 222 -6.20 -21.63 -0.33
C SER A 222 -5.37 -20.37 -0.61
N THR A 223 -5.52 -19.34 0.23
CA THR A 223 -4.81 -18.06 0.17
C THR A 223 -4.78 -17.41 1.56
N TYR A 224 -4.04 -16.32 1.69
CA TYR A 224 -3.99 -15.51 2.93
C TYR A 224 -5.10 -14.46 2.91
N LEU A 225 -5.75 -14.24 4.05
CA LEU A 225 -6.91 -13.35 4.16
C LEU A 225 -6.57 -11.89 4.45
N GLY A 226 -5.40 -11.61 5.03
CA GLY A 226 -4.98 -10.25 5.38
C GLY A 226 -3.48 -10.17 5.65
N ASP A 227 -3.00 -8.97 5.94
CA ASP A 227 -1.60 -8.73 6.28
C ASP A 227 -1.45 -8.37 7.76
N CYS A 228 -0.37 -8.82 8.40
CA CYS A 228 -0.27 -8.90 9.86
C CYS A 228 -0.34 -7.53 10.56
N TYR A 229 0.26 -6.48 9.97
CA TYR A 229 0.15 -5.11 10.46
C TYR A 229 -1.25 -4.56 10.20
N SER A 230 -1.78 -4.82 9.01
CA SER A 230 -3.09 -4.36 8.57
C SER A 230 -4.21 -4.87 9.46
N VAL A 231 -4.31 -6.19 9.64
CA VAL A 231 -5.31 -6.79 10.53
C VAL A 231 -5.12 -6.34 11.99
N ALA A 232 -3.87 -6.08 12.42
CA ALA A 232 -3.62 -5.63 13.79
C ALA A 232 -4.20 -4.24 14.09
N TRP A 233 -4.06 -3.26 13.18
CA TRP A 233 -4.65 -1.94 13.38
C TRP A 233 -6.16 -1.94 13.10
N MET A 234 -6.62 -2.70 12.09
CA MET A 234 -8.04 -2.76 11.72
C MET A 234 -8.87 -3.44 12.80
N GLU A 235 -8.45 -4.61 13.30
CA GLU A 235 -9.14 -5.29 14.40
C GLU A 235 -9.12 -4.45 15.68
N ASN A 236 -8.05 -3.67 15.88
CA ASN A 236 -8.00 -2.71 16.98
C ASN A 236 -9.02 -1.56 16.81
N SER A 237 -9.24 -1.08 15.59
CA SER A 237 -10.28 -0.09 15.28
C SER A 237 -11.69 -0.70 15.29
N ASP A 238 -11.85 -1.99 15.05
CA ASP A 238 -13.15 -2.67 15.17
C ASP A 238 -13.61 -2.82 16.63
N GLU A 239 -12.68 -2.80 17.59
CA GLU A 239 -12.99 -2.90 19.01
C GLU A 239 -13.80 -1.68 19.49
N LYS A 240 -14.96 -1.93 20.12
CA LYS A 240 -15.77 -0.89 20.76
C LYS A 240 -15.09 -0.41 22.04
N LYS A 241 -14.44 0.75 21.98
CA LYS A 241 -13.71 1.35 23.11
C LYS A 241 -14.58 2.37 23.86
N SER A 242 -14.46 2.39 25.19
CA SER A 242 -15.11 3.38 26.07
C SER A 242 -14.27 4.65 26.27
N ALA A 243 -12.97 4.60 25.97
CA ALA A 243 -12.03 5.70 26.05
C ALA A 243 -11.57 6.14 24.66
N LYS A 244 -11.17 7.41 24.55
CA LYS A 244 -10.50 7.94 23.36
C LYS A 244 -9.12 7.30 23.24
N GLU A 245 -8.84 6.74 22.06
CA GLU A 245 -7.55 6.16 21.70
C GLU A 245 -6.82 7.14 20.79
N THR A 246 -5.59 7.50 21.16
CA THR A 246 -4.74 8.33 20.31
C THR A 246 -4.14 7.51 19.17
N LEU A 247 -3.69 8.19 18.12
CA LEU A 247 -2.92 7.53 17.04
C LEU A 247 -1.67 6.81 17.58
N TYR A 248 -1.01 7.38 18.59
CA TYR A 248 0.15 6.76 19.25
C TYR A 248 -0.22 5.50 20.03
N ASP A 249 -1.37 5.50 20.73
CA ASP A 249 -1.86 4.29 21.41
C ASP A 249 -2.14 3.18 20.40
N GLN A 250 -2.78 3.50 19.27
CA GLN A 250 -3.00 2.55 18.19
C GLN A 250 -1.69 2.04 17.60
N TYR A 251 -0.71 2.91 17.36
CA TYR A 251 0.63 2.52 16.91
C TYR A 251 1.30 1.54 17.88
N GLU A 252 1.30 1.80 19.19
CA GLU A 252 1.89 0.90 20.19
C GLU A 252 1.16 -0.45 20.26
N ILE A 253 -0.17 -0.45 20.10
CA ILE A 253 -0.96 -1.68 20.04
C ILE A 253 -0.63 -2.47 18.76
N THR A 254 -0.61 -1.83 17.61
CA THR A 254 -0.29 -2.44 16.32
C THR A 254 1.13 -2.99 16.32
N LYS A 255 2.09 -2.22 16.82
CA LYS A 255 3.48 -2.65 17.01
C LYS A 255 3.60 -3.86 17.92
N ARG A 256 2.87 -3.88 19.05
CA ARG A 256 2.87 -5.03 19.96
C ARG A 256 2.20 -6.26 19.34
N LYS A 257 1.18 -6.06 18.49
CA LYS A 257 0.44 -7.15 17.82
C LYS A 257 1.11 -7.64 16.54
N THR A 258 2.09 -6.93 16.00
CA THR A 258 2.86 -7.31 14.79
C THR A 258 4.23 -7.76 15.25
N HIS A 259 4.43 -9.07 15.39
CA HIS A 259 5.65 -9.64 15.98
C HIS A 259 6.74 -9.90 14.94
N GLU A 260 6.34 -9.93 13.68
CA GLU A 260 7.12 -10.43 12.56
C GLU A 260 8.01 -9.34 11.92
N SER A 261 7.67 -8.07 12.16
CA SER A 261 8.37 -6.89 11.67
C SER A 261 8.34 -5.75 12.70
N HIS A 262 9.17 -4.74 12.49
CA HIS A 262 9.23 -3.53 13.28
C HIS A 262 8.29 -2.48 12.69
N VAL A 263 7.11 -2.34 13.31
CA VAL A 263 6.21 -1.23 13.00
C VAL A 263 6.89 0.09 13.39
N MET A 264 6.97 1.01 12.44
CA MET A 264 7.63 2.32 12.61
C MET A 264 6.63 3.48 12.53
N GLN A 265 7.06 4.66 12.98
CA GLN A 265 6.31 5.91 12.86
C GLN A 265 7.21 7.06 12.39
N TYR A 266 6.66 7.97 11.59
CA TYR A 266 7.37 9.06 10.93
C TYR A 266 6.54 10.36 10.90
N GLY A 267 7.19 11.46 10.49
CA GLY A 267 6.55 12.77 10.36
C GLY A 267 6.42 13.50 11.71
N ASP A 268 5.32 14.23 11.89
CA ASP A 268 4.98 14.95 13.11
C ASP A 268 4.46 13.98 14.18
N LEU A 269 5.37 13.48 15.02
CA LEU A 269 5.04 12.56 16.12
C LEU A 269 4.17 13.21 17.21
N ASN A 270 4.08 14.55 17.25
CA ASN A 270 3.19 15.22 18.20
C ASN A 270 1.72 15.02 17.79
N LEU A 271 1.40 14.96 16.50
CA LEU A 271 0.07 14.58 16.03
C LEU A 271 -0.32 13.20 16.57
N GLY A 272 0.61 12.24 16.51
CA GLY A 272 0.41 10.89 17.03
C GLY A 272 -0.09 10.88 18.49
N ARG A 273 0.49 11.74 19.34
CA ARG A 273 0.17 11.80 20.77
C ARG A 273 -1.03 12.66 21.13
N THR A 274 -1.43 13.57 20.25
CA THR A 274 -2.41 14.62 20.57
C THR A 274 -3.74 14.45 19.86
N HIS A 275 -3.80 13.60 18.83
CA HIS A 275 -5.02 13.38 18.02
C HIS A 275 -5.54 11.96 18.19
N ASP A 276 -6.87 11.85 18.22
CA ASP A 276 -7.58 10.61 18.37
C ASP A 276 -7.69 9.88 17.02
N VAL A 277 -7.68 8.55 17.04
CA VAL A 277 -7.94 7.70 15.85
C VAL A 277 -9.26 8.10 15.16
N ASN A 278 -10.29 8.45 15.95
CA ASN A 278 -11.61 8.80 15.44
C ASN A 278 -11.63 10.10 14.62
N GLU A 279 -10.64 10.98 14.80
CA GLU A 279 -10.52 12.20 13.99
C GLU A 279 -10.17 11.90 12.53
N PHE A 280 -9.66 10.70 12.24
CA PHE A 280 -9.27 10.26 10.89
C PHE A 280 -10.13 9.10 10.40
N GLN A 281 -10.55 8.21 11.31
CA GLN A 281 -11.30 6.99 10.99
C GLN A 281 -12.81 7.09 11.26
N GLY A 282 -13.30 8.26 11.66
CA GLY A 282 -14.71 8.51 11.95
C GLY A 282 -15.11 8.20 13.40
N ASN A 283 -16.31 8.61 13.78
CA ASN A 283 -16.86 8.42 15.13
C ASN A 283 -17.81 7.22 15.16
N ASN A 284 -17.77 6.44 16.25
CA ASN A 284 -18.68 5.32 16.43
C ASN A 284 -20.11 5.85 16.69
N THR A 285 -20.85 6.16 15.63
CA THR A 285 -22.18 6.81 15.66
C THR A 285 -23.34 5.82 15.57
N GLY A 286 -23.05 4.53 15.32
CA GLY A 286 -24.04 3.46 15.21
C GLY A 286 -23.84 2.32 16.21
N SER A 287 -24.88 1.51 16.37
CA SER A 287 -24.83 0.23 17.09
C SER A 287 -24.00 -0.78 16.31
N SER A 288 -22.68 -0.61 16.29
CA SER A 288 -21.77 -1.67 15.85
C SER A 288 -22.00 -2.89 16.74
N GLU A 289 -22.47 -4.00 16.14
CA GLU A 289 -22.51 -5.29 16.82
C GLU A 289 -21.12 -5.59 17.38
N LYS A 290 -21.04 -6.15 18.59
CA LYS A 290 -19.76 -6.52 19.19
C LYS A 290 -19.04 -7.50 18.25
N ARG A 291 -18.04 -7.02 17.50
CA ARG A 291 -17.12 -7.87 16.74
C ARG A 291 -16.12 -8.47 17.71
N SER A 292 -16.51 -9.56 18.37
CA SER A 292 -15.57 -10.34 19.14
C SER A 292 -14.85 -11.31 18.22
N PHE A 293 -13.59 -11.02 17.91
CA PHE A 293 -12.68 -11.97 17.28
C PHE A 293 -12.33 -13.07 18.30
N TYR A 294 -13.26 -14.00 18.56
CA TYR A 294 -13.01 -15.21 19.34
C TYR A 294 -12.33 -16.25 18.44
N GLY A 295 -11.03 -16.07 18.24
CA GLY A 295 -10.14 -17.03 17.60
C GLY A 295 -8.83 -17.12 18.38
N ASN A 296 -8.19 -18.28 18.38
CA ASN A 296 -6.94 -18.51 19.09
C ASN A 296 -5.83 -17.64 18.47
N ARG A 297 -5.63 -16.41 18.97
CA ARG A 297 -4.69 -15.38 18.50
C ARG A 297 -3.21 -15.81 18.42
N ARG A 298 -2.88 -17.07 18.72
CA ARG A 298 -1.51 -17.56 18.94
C ARG A 298 -0.80 -18.07 17.70
N ASN A 299 -1.50 -18.38 16.61
CA ASN A 299 -0.85 -18.73 15.34
C ASN A 299 -1.61 -18.09 14.18
N ARG A 300 -1.06 -17.01 13.63
CA ARG A 300 -1.62 -16.33 12.46
C ARG A 300 -1.10 -16.91 11.14
N ASN A 301 -0.31 -17.99 11.20
CA ASN A 301 0.35 -18.60 10.05
C ASN A 301 1.19 -17.58 9.27
N ALA A 302 1.86 -16.66 9.97
CA ALA A 302 2.52 -15.54 9.32
C ALA A 302 3.65 -15.99 8.38
N VAL A 303 3.71 -15.41 7.19
CA VAL A 303 4.72 -15.70 6.15
C VAL A 303 5.18 -14.37 5.53
N PRO A 304 6.49 -14.15 5.32
CA PRO A 304 6.97 -12.92 4.69
C PRO A 304 6.46 -12.83 3.26
N MET A 305 6.15 -11.62 2.77
CA MET A 305 5.45 -11.43 1.49
C MET A 305 6.10 -12.17 0.31
N GLU A 306 7.44 -12.20 0.21
CA GLU A 306 8.19 -12.85 -0.88
C GLU A 306 8.09 -14.39 -0.92
N ASP A 307 7.53 -14.99 0.13
CA ASP A 307 7.33 -16.44 0.25
C ASP A 307 5.85 -16.84 0.24
N VAL A 308 4.91 -15.88 0.15
CA VAL A 308 3.47 -16.16 0.15
C VAL A 308 3.08 -17.11 -0.96
N ARG A 309 3.52 -16.86 -2.21
CA ARG A 309 3.20 -17.75 -3.34
C ARG A 309 3.72 -19.17 -3.13
N ILE A 310 4.97 -19.31 -2.68
CA ILE A 310 5.57 -20.62 -2.39
C ILE A 310 4.79 -21.32 -1.28
N SER A 311 4.47 -20.60 -0.19
CA SER A 311 3.71 -21.13 0.94
C SER A 311 2.33 -21.66 0.51
N ILE A 312 1.58 -20.88 -0.30
CA ILE A 312 0.29 -21.30 -0.85
C ILE A 312 0.45 -22.55 -1.72
N LEU A 313 1.41 -22.56 -2.64
CA LEU A 313 1.66 -23.70 -3.53
C LEU A 313 2.03 -24.96 -2.76
N SER A 314 2.93 -24.85 -1.77
CA SER A 314 3.31 -25.97 -0.90
C SER A 314 2.13 -26.49 -0.09
N HIS A 315 1.29 -25.60 0.45
CA HIS A 315 0.11 -26.00 1.21
C HIS A 315 -0.92 -26.73 0.33
N ARG A 316 -1.24 -26.17 -0.85
CA ARG A 316 -2.13 -26.80 -1.83
C ARG A 316 -1.59 -28.14 -2.30
N LEU A 317 -0.27 -28.24 -2.53
CA LEU A 317 0.38 -29.48 -2.92
C LEU A 317 0.26 -30.55 -1.84
N ALA A 318 0.46 -30.19 -0.57
CA ALA A 318 0.31 -31.10 0.56
C ALA A 318 -1.15 -31.58 0.74
N ALA A 319 -2.13 -30.73 0.44
CA ALA A 319 -3.55 -31.08 0.49
C ALA A 319 -4.06 -31.85 -0.74
N SER A 320 -3.33 -31.80 -1.86
CA SER A 320 -3.72 -32.44 -3.12
C SER A 320 -3.66 -33.97 -3.06
N LYS A 321 -4.59 -34.64 -3.75
CA LYS A 321 -4.60 -36.11 -3.86
C LYS A 321 -3.36 -36.60 -4.63
N GLU A 322 -2.74 -37.67 -4.14
CA GLU A 322 -1.67 -38.36 -4.86
C GLU A 322 -2.11 -38.72 -6.29
N ASN A 323 -1.19 -38.57 -7.25
CA ASN A 323 -1.39 -38.84 -8.68
C ASN A 323 -2.48 -38.02 -9.39
N SER A 324 -3.07 -37.01 -8.74
CA SER A 324 -4.04 -36.12 -9.40
C SER A 324 -3.39 -35.19 -10.43
N ASN A 325 -4.17 -34.76 -11.43
CA ASN A 325 -3.71 -33.75 -12.39
C ASN A 325 -3.41 -32.41 -11.71
N GLU A 326 -4.20 -32.04 -10.69
CA GLU A 326 -3.95 -30.85 -9.88
C GLU A 326 -2.57 -30.91 -9.21
N ARG A 327 -2.23 -32.04 -8.58
CA ARG A 327 -0.91 -32.25 -7.98
C ARG A 327 0.22 -31.99 -8.97
N LYS A 328 0.13 -32.54 -10.19
CA LYS A 328 1.16 -32.35 -11.24
C LYS A 328 1.28 -30.88 -11.67
N ILE A 329 0.15 -30.16 -11.73
CA ILE A 329 0.14 -28.72 -12.05
C ILE A 329 0.84 -27.94 -10.93
N LEU A 330 0.51 -28.23 -9.66
CA LEU A 330 1.11 -27.58 -8.50
C LEU A 330 2.61 -27.86 -8.38
N GLU A 331 3.05 -29.10 -8.61
CA GLU A 331 4.48 -29.46 -8.61
C GLU A 331 5.24 -28.67 -9.68
N LYS A 332 4.67 -28.56 -10.88
CA LYS A 332 5.25 -27.79 -11.98
C LYS A 332 5.30 -26.29 -11.68
N GLU A 333 4.23 -25.74 -11.13
CA GLU A 333 4.16 -24.31 -10.77
C GLU A 333 5.16 -23.98 -9.65
N LEU A 334 5.23 -24.79 -8.59
CA LEU A 334 6.17 -24.61 -7.50
C LEU A 334 7.63 -24.70 -7.99
N ALA A 335 7.95 -25.69 -8.81
CA ALA A 335 9.30 -25.83 -9.39
C ALA A 335 9.67 -24.62 -10.25
N ARG A 336 8.72 -24.08 -11.03
CA ARG A 336 8.92 -22.85 -11.82
C ARG A 336 9.15 -21.65 -10.91
N THR A 337 8.30 -21.43 -9.90
CA THR A 337 8.45 -20.31 -8.97
C THR A 337 9.82 -20.32 -8.28
N ILE A 338 10.31 -21.50 -7.88
CA ILE A 338 11.67 -21.64 -7.30
C ILE A 338 12.76 -21.34 -8.34
N ASN A 339 12.62 -21.86 -9.56
CA ASN A 339 13.57 -21.59 -10.64
C ASN A 339 13.63 -20.10 -11.00
N ASP A 340 12.48 -19.42 -11.05
CA ASP A 340 12.40 -17.99 -11.35
C ASP A 340 13.18 -17.15 -10.32
N LYS A 341 13.12 -17.52 -9.02
CA LYS A 341 13.97 -16.89 -7.99
C LYS A 341 15.46 -17.01 -8.34
N HIS A 342 15.92 -18.19 -8.75
CA HIS A 342 17.33 -18.40 -9.13
C HIS A 342 17.72 -17.60 -10.38
N VAL A 343 16.85 -17.57 -11.41
CA VAL A 343 17.10 -16.82 -12.64
C VAL A 343 17.17 -15.32 -12.37
N ILE A 344 16.23 -14.78 -11.59
CA ILE A 344 16.19 -13.36 -11.20
C ILE A 344 17.45 -12.99 -10.41
N GLN A 345 17.81 -13.79 -9.40
CA GLN A 345 19.01 -13.56 -8.60
C GLN A 345 20.26 -13.50 -9.48
N SER A 346 20.42 -14.49 -10.37
CA SER A 346 21.56 -14.56 -11.28
C SER A 346 21.64 -13.35 -12.22
N ARG A 347 20.50 -12.87 -12.73
CA ARG A 347 20.46 -11.69 -13.60
C ARG A 347 20.81 -10.41 -12.85
N LEU A 348 20.29 -10.21 -11.63
CA LEU A 348 20.65 -9.06 -10.80
C LEU A 348 22.15 -9.06 -10.47
N GLU A 349 22.72 -10.21 -10.11
CA GLU A 349 24.15 -10.35 -9.87
C GLU A 349 25.00 -10.05 -11.12
N GLN A 350 24.55 -10.48 -12.31
CA GLN A 350 25.20 -10.13 -13.58
C GLN A 350 25.17 -8.62 -13.86
N ILE A 351 24.02 -7.96 -13.66
CA ILE A 351 23.89 -6.50 -13.79
C ILE A 351 24.90 -5.79 -12.89
N ILE A 352 25.00 -6.21 -11.63
CA ILE A 352 25.93 -5.64 -10.65
C ILE A 352 27.39 -5.90 -11.09
N SER A 353 27.72 -7.13 -11.46
CA SER A 353 29.07 -7.52 -11.88
C SER A 353 29.54 -6.74 -13.12
N PHE A 354 28.71 -6.65 -14.16
CA PHE A 354 29.01 -5.90 -15.38
C PHE A 354 29.15 -4.40 -15.09
N SER A 355 28.24 -3.83 -14.30
CA SER A 355 28.32 -2.42 -13.90
C SER A 355 29.66 -2.13 -13.21
N LEU A 356 29.99 -2.89 -12.16
CA LEU A 356 31.22 -2.68 -11.40
C LEU A 356 32.48 -2.93 -12.23
N SER A 357 32.48 -3.93 -13.11
CA SER A 357 33.63 -4.22 -13.98
C SER A 357 33.92 -3.08 -14.94
N SER A 358 32.88 -2.49 -15.56
CA SER A 358 33.04 -1.31 -16.43
C SER A 358 33.61 -0.08 -15.71
N MET A 359 33.50 -0.04 -14.38
CA MET A 359 34.00 1.06 -13.53
C MET A 359 35.30 0.71 -12.78
N ASN A 360 35.89 -0.47 -12.99
CA ASN A 360 37.03 -0.99 -12.21
C ASN A 360 36.76 -1.04 -10.69
N ASN A 361 35.51 -1.37 -10.31
CA ASN A 361 34.99 -1.34 -8.95
C ASN A 361 34.51 -2.71 -8.44
N ILE A 362 34.99 -3.81 -9.04
CA ILE A 362 34.50 -5.18 -8.75
C ILE A 362 34.63 -5.58 -7.26
N GLN A 363 35.56 -4.97 -6.52
CA GLN A 363 35.73 -5.16 -5.08
C GLN A 363 34.48 -4.84 -4.26
N PHE A 364 33.56 -4.01 -4.78
CA PHE A 364 32.31 -3.66 -4.11
C PHE A 364 31.17 -4.67 -4.32
N PHE A 365 31.38 -5.75 -5.10
CA PHE A 365 30.33 -6.73 -5.38
C PHE A 365 29.72 -7.32 -4.11
N THR A 366 30.56 -7.76 -3.17
CA THR A 366 30.13 -8.31 -1.88
C THR A 366 29.43 -7.26 -1.04
N THR A 367 29.93 -6.01 -1.05
CA THR A 367 29.28 -4.90 -0.34
C THR A 367 27.85 -4.70 -0.82
N ILE A 368 27.63 -4.69 -2.14
CA ILE A 368 26.31 -4.51 -2.77
C ILE A 368 25.38 -5.68 -2.49
N THR A 369 25.89 -6.92 -2.48
CA THR A 369 25.05 -8.13 -2.43
C THR A 369 24.82 -8.66 -1.02
N GLN A 370 25.46 -8.08 0.02
CA GLN A 370 25.36 -8.57 1.41
C GLN A 370 24.97 -7.53 2.45
N ASN A 371 25.01 -6.23 2.14
CA ASN A 371 24.68 -5.16 3.11
C ASN A 371 23.54 -4.31 2.57
N ARG A 372 22.61 -3.86 3.41
CA ARG A 372 21.63 -2.85 2.99
C ARG A 372 22.20 -1.44 3.21
N MET A 373 22.22 -0.63 2.15
CA MET A 373 22.58 0.77 2.24
C MET A 373 21.32 1.62 2.23
N LYS A 374 21.37 2.72 2.97
CA LYS A 374 20.31 3.73 2.94
C LYS A 374 20.26 4.38 1.56
N LEU A 375 19.08 4.38 0.95
CA LEU A 375 18.87 5.02 -0.36
C LEU A 375 18.92 6.55 -0.22
N THR A 376 19.83 7.16 -0.99
CA THR A 376 19.95 8.61 -1.18
C THR A 376 19.96 8.98 -2.67
N GLN A 377 20.38 8.07 -3.54
CA GLN A 377 20.43 8.25 -5.00
C GLN A 377 19.10 7.90 -5.68
N PHE A 378 18.01 8.52 -5.23
CA PHE A 378 16.65 8.24 -5.72
C PHE A 378 16.49 8.38 -7.24
N LYS A 379 17.16 9.38 -7.85
CA LYS A 379 17.11 9.58 -9.31
C LYS A 379 17.72 8.40 -10.06
N CYS A 380 18.91 7.95 -9.67
CA CYS A 380 19.55 6.78 -10.24
C CYS A 380 18.66 5.55 -10.04
N TYR A 381 18.22 5.32 -8.81
CA TYR A 381 17.45 4.13 -8.45
C TYR A 381 16.14 4.03 -9.23
N LYS A 382 15.35 5.11 -9.29
CA LYS A 382 14.12 5.17 -10.09
C LYS A 382 14.37 4.90 -11.57
N SER A 383 15.37 5.58 -12.14
CA SER A 383 15.74 5.45 -13.56
C SER A 383 16.19 4.02 -13.92
N VAL A 384 16.98 3.39 -13.05
CA VAL A 384 17.54 2.04 -13.25
C VAL A 384 16.47 0.97 -13.06
N THR A 385 15.67 1.03 -11.99
CA THR A 385 14.61 0.04 -11.73
C THR A 385 13.54 0.05 -12.82
N GLN A 386 13.11 1.22 -13.30
CA GLN A 386 12.22 1.33 -14.47
C GLN A 386 12.82 0.69 -15.73
N TYR A 387 14.13 0.84 -15.92
CA TYR A 387 14.83 0.23 -17.05
C TYR A 387 14.88 -1.29 -16.94
N ILE A 388 15.17 -1.84 -15.75
CA ILE A 388 15.13 -3.29 -15.49
C ILE A 388 13.73 -3.84 -15.75
N HIS A 389 12.68 -3.20 -15.21
CA HIS A 389 11.29 -3.63 -15.40
C HIS A 389 10.90 -3.73 -16.89
N LYS A 390 11.36 -2.74 -17.67
CA LYS A 390 11.07 -2.66 -19.10
C LYS A 390 11.89 -3.64 -19.94
N GLN A 391 13.19 -3.73 -19.69
CA GLN A 391 14.13 -4.42 -20.59
C GLN A 391 14.48 -5.84 -20.14
N CYS A 392 14.58 -6.07 -18.83
CA CYS A 392 15.13 -7.32 -18.32
C CYS A 392 14.03 -8.30 -17.92
N PHE A 393 13.18 -7.94 -16.96
CA PHE A 393 12.06 -8.77 -16.51
C PHE A 393 11.05 -7.96 -15.73
N ASP A 394 9.83 -8.49 -15.57
CA ASP A 394 8.81 -7.84 -14.78
C ASP A 394 9.22 -7.77 -13.30
N LEU A 395 9.56 -6.56 -12.85
CA LEU A 395 9.83 -6.27 -11.45
C LEU A 395 8.63 -6.45 -10.53
N GLN A 396 7.41 -6.70 -11.01
CA GLN A 396 6.28 -7.09 -10.16
C GLN A 396 6.40 -8.52 -9.62
N ASN A 397 7.40 -9.30 -10.06
CA ASN A 397 7.75 -10.52 -9.35
C ASN A 397 8.08 -10.21 -7.88
N GLU A 398 7.40 -10.87 -6.94
CA GLU A 398 7.58 -10.65 -5.50
C GLU A 398 9.05 -10.81 -5.06
N PHE A 399 9.76 -11.79 -5.64
CA PHE A 399 11.18 -11.99 -5.37
C PHE A 399 12.06 -10.92 -6.02
N ALA A 400 11.72 -10.45 -7.23
CA ALA A 400 12.45 -9.36 -7.86
C ALA A 400 12.34 -8.08 -7.02
N LEU A 401 11.14 -7.70 -6.57
CA LEU A 401 10.92 -6.57 -5.66
C LEU A 401 11.79 -6.69 -4.41
N HIS A 402 11.71 -7.83 -3.73
CA HIS A 402 12.49 -8.09 -2.52
C HIS A 402 14.01 -7.97 -2.74
N LYS A 403 14.54 -8.13 -3.96
CA LYS A 403 15.97 -7.99 -4.26
C LYS A 403 16.38 -6.60 -4.77
N LEU A 404 15.45 -5.65 -4.92
CA LEU A 404 15.78 -4.32 -5.46
C LEU A 404 16.70 -3.47 -4.57
N TRP A 405 16.85 -3.80 -3.29
CA TRP A 405 17.85 -3.13 -2.44
C TRP A 405 19.29 -3.28 -2.97
N THR A 406 19.58 -4.37 -3.70
CA THR A 406 20.90 -4.53 -4.35
C THR A 406 21.11 -3.51 -5.46
N ILE A 407 20.04 -3.09 -6.14
CA ILE A 407 20.07 -2.03 -7.15
C ILE A 407 20.16 -0.65 -6.48
N ALA A 408 19.52 -0.47 -5.32
CA ALA A 408 19.70 0.74 -4.51
C ALA A 408 21.19 0.91 -4.12
N ASN A 409 21.81 -0.14 -3.58
CA ASN A 409 23.24 -0.15 -3.27
C ASN A 409 24.14 0.13 -4.48
N LEU A 410 23.81 -0.45 -5.64
CA LEU A 410 24.55 -0.20 -6.87
C LEU A 410 24.52 1.29 -7.25
N CYS A 411 23.36 1.93 -7.11
CA CYS A 411 23.22 3.37 -7.30
C CYS A 411 23.99 4.19 -6.24
N GLU A 412 24.01 3.77 -4.97
CA GLU A 412 24.80 4.44 -3.93
C GLU A 412 26.31 4.41 -4.21
N ILE A 413 26.83 3.28 -4.70
CA ILE A 413 28.26 3.11 -4.94
C ILE A 413 28.71 3.72 -6.28
N SER A 414 27.90 3.54 -7.32
CA SER A 414 28.31 3.87 -8.68
C SER A 414 27.75 5.19 -9.19
N ASN A 415 26.48 5.47 -8.85
CA ASN A 415 25.67 6.61 -9.30
C ASN A 415 25.84 6.99 -10.80
N ASN A 416 26.08 6.00 -11.66
CA ASN A 416 26.28 6.20 -13.10
C ASN A 416 25.20 5.45 -13.88
N GLU A 417 24.07 6.13 -14.11
CA GLU A 417 22.89 5.55 -14.77
C GLU A 417 23.23 4.97 -16.15
N SER A 418 24.12 5.60 -16.92
CA SER A 418 24.45 5.16 -18.28
C SER A 418 25.21 3.83 -18.26
N VAL A 419 26.18 3.69 -17.35
CA VAL A 419 26.95 2.45 -17.21
C VAL A 419 26.05 1.32 -16.72
N ILE A 420 25.20 1.60 -15.73
CA ILE A 420 24.29 0.59 -15.19
C ILE A 420 23.27 0.14 -16.25
N LYS A 421 22.71 1.06 -17.04
CA LYS A 421 21.78 0.71 -18.14
C LYS A 421 22.48 -0.12 -19.23
N HIS A 422 23.72 0.20 -19.57
CA HIS A 422 24.49 -0.62 -20.50
C HIS A 422 24.76 -2.03 -19.96
N ALA A 423 25.09 -2.14 -18.66
CA ALA A 423 25.24 -3.44 -18.01
C ALA A 423 23.92 -4.24 -17.97
N ILE A 424 22.77 -3.57 -17.87
CA ILE A 424 21.45 -4.21 -18.00
C ILE A 424 21.27 -4.77 -19.41
N ASP A 425 21.58 -4.02 -20.45
CA ASP A 425 21.49 -4.51 -21.84
C ASP A 425 22.39 -5.74 -22.07
N GLN A 426 23.57 -5.77 -21.43
CA GLN A 426 24.50 -6.90 -21.51
C GLN A 426 24.01 -8.14 -20.73
N ALA A 427 23.48 -7.95 -19.53
CA ALA A 427 22.96 -9.03 -18.69
C ALA A 427 21.62 -9.58 -19.20
N CYS A 428 20.87 -8.76 -19.92
CA CYS A 428 19.52 -9.05 -20.38
C CYS A 428 19.38 -8.76 -21.88
N PRO A 429 20.06 -9.54 -22.75
CA PRO A 429 19.96 -9.36 -24.21
C PRO A 429 18.54 -9.64 -24.74
N GLU A 430 17.77 -10.43 -23.99
CA GLU A 430 16.34 -10.66 -24.22
C GLU A 430 15.58 -10.49 -22.91
N ARG A 431 14.36 -9.95 -23.00
CA ARG A 431 13.47 -9.80 -21.84
C ARG A 431 13.00 -11.18 -21.40
N LEU A 432 13.22 -11.50 -20.13
CA LEU A 432 12.68 -12.70 -19.51
C LEU A 432 11.20 -12.51 -19.20
N HIS A 433 10.42 -13.53 -19.52
CA HIS A 433 9.00 -13.61 -19.24
C HIS A 433 8.77 -14.71 -18.21
N PHE A 434 8.12 -14.35 -17.11
CA PHE A 434 7.69 -15.29 -16.08
C PHE A 434 6.18 -15.50 -16.22
N ASP A 435 5.73 -16.75 -16.13
CA ASP A 435 4.30 -17.09 -16.11
C ASP A 435 3.76 -16.74 -14.70
N TYR A 436 2.88 -15.76 -14.58
CA TYR A 436 2.26 -15.38 -13.30
C TYR A 436 0.90 -16.00 -13.08
#